data_AF-A0A846BNM2-F1
#
_entry.id   AF-A0A846BNM2-F1
#
_cell.length_a   1.000
_cell.length_b   1.000
_cell.length_c   1.000
_cell.angle_alpha   90.00
_cell.angle_beta   90.00
_cell.angle_gamma   90.00
#
_symmetry.space_group_name_H-M   'P 1'
#
loop_
_entity.id
_entity.type
_entity.pdbx_description
1 polymer ?
#
loop_
_entity_poly.entity_id
_entity_poly.type
_entity_poly.pdbx_seq_one_letter_code
_entity_poly.pdbx_strand_id
1 'polypeptide(L)'
;MKPYSQDLRQKIVESYQDGEGSFRQLAHRFKVSLSFVQRLIKKFNDTTSIEPLPIGGGPQPQLDSYYELILKYLEECNDLTLEQLCQRLEAETQVKVSVPTMCRFLKKHKFTRKKKQLMLPKPTHTKSN
;
A
#
# COMPACT_ATOMS: atom_id res chain seq x y z
N MET A 1 10.50 -24.55 -6.51
CA MET A 1 11.84 -23.95 -6.26
C MET A 1 11.71 -22.86 -5.22
N LYS A 2 12.58 -22.83 -4.21
CA LYS A 2 12.63 -21.72 -3.24
C LYS A 2 13.46 -20.57 -3.83
N PRO A 3 13.02 -19.32 -3.74
CA PRO A 3 13.81 -18.18 -4.18
C PRO A 3 15.10 -18.07 -3.34
N TYR A 4 16.20 -17.64 -3.97
CA TYR A 4 17.41 -17.27 -3.22
C TYR A 4 17.08 -16.14 -2.23
N SER A 5 17.65 -16.23 -1.03
CA SER A 5 17.50 -15.25 0.06
C SER A 5 17.81 -13.83 -0.42
N GLN A 6 17.14 -12.85 0.18
CA GLN A 6 17.34 -11.43 -0.12
C GLN A 6 18.77 -10.99 0.21
N ASP A 7 19.32 -11.45 1.33
CA ASP A 7 20.70 -11.15 1.76
C ASP A 7 21.73 -11.60 0.71
N LEU A 8 21.53 -12.77 0.08
CA LEU A 8 22.42 -13.26 -0.97
C LEU A 8 22.40 -12.36 -2.21
N ARG A 9 21.22 -11.85 -2.59
CA ARG A 9 21.08 -10.96 -3.75
C ARG A 9 21.77 -9.62 -3.49
N GLN A 10 21.58 -9.08 -2.29
CA GLN A 10 22.18 -7.81 -1.89
C GLN A 10 23.71 -7.89 -1.94
N LYS A 11 24.30 -8.91 -1.30
CA LYS A 11 25.77 -9.10 -1.32
C LYS A 11 26.35 -9.27 -2.73
N ILE A 12 25.66 -9.96 -3.63
CA ILE A 12 26.10 -10.11 -5.03
C ILE A 12 26.11 -8.75 -5.76
N VAL A 13 25.11 -7.90 -5.50
CA VAL A 13 25.01 -6.56 -6.10
C VAL A 13 26.08 -5.63 -5.55
N GLU A 14 26.28 -5.62 -4.23
CA GLU A 14 27.33 -4.83 -3.56
C GLU A 14 28.72 -5.20 -4.13
N SER A 15 29.06 -6.49 -4.15
CA SER A 15 30.31 -6.98 -4.76
C SER A 15 30.47 -6.58 -6.24
N TYR A 16 29.38 -6.48 -6.99
CA TYR A 16 29.42 -6.01 -8.38
C TYR A 16 29.66 -4.50 -8.47
N GLN A 17 29.04 -3.70 -7.59
CA GLN A 17 29.25 -2.26 -7.51
C GLN A 17 30.69 -1.91 -7.07
N ASP A 18 31.24 -2.70 -6.16
CA ASP A 18 32.62 -2.58 -5.66
C ASP A 18 33.68 -3.03 -6.68
N GLY A 19 33.25 -3.54 -7.85
CA GLY A 19 34.17 -3.98 -8.90
C GLY A 19 34.97 -5.23 -8.56
N GLU A 20 34.52 -6.04 -7.59
CA GLU A 20 35.23 -7.23 -7.08
C GLU A 20 35.38 -8.37 -8.11
N GLY A 21 34.83 -8.21 -9.32
CA GLY A 21 35.12 -9.08 -10.45
C GLY A 21 34.00 -9.18 -11.49
N SER A 22 34.26 -10.03 -12.48
CA SER A 22 33.30 -10.39 -13.54
C SER A 22 32.15 -11.27 -13.02
N PHE A 23 31.05 -11.36 -13.78
CA PHE A 23 29.91 -12.22 -13.42
C PHE A 23 30.27 -13.67 -13.12
N ARG A 24 31.30 -14.21 -13.79
CA ARG A 24 31.82 -15.56 -13.55
C ARG A 24 32.47 -15.70 -12.17
N GLN A 25 33.27 -14.71 -11.78
CA GLN A 25 33.95 -14.68 -10.48
C GLN A 25 32.93 -14.53 -9.34
N LEU A 26 31.93 -13.66 -9.51
CA LEU A 26 30.84 -13.52 -8.53
C LEU A 26 30.03 -14.81 -8.40
N ALA A 27 29.67 -15.44 -9.52
CA ALA A 27 28.94 -16.71 -9.51
C ALA A 27 29.71 -17.81 -8.75
N HIS A 28 31.02 -17.90 -8.96
CA HIS A 28 31.87 -18.86 -8.27
C HIS A 28 31.98 -18.55 -6.76
N ARG A 29 32.23 -17.29 -6.39
CA ARG A 29 32.36 -16.84 -4.99
C ARG A 29 31.09 -17.12 -4.18
N PHE A 30 29.93 -16.82 -4.75
CA PHE A 30 28.63 -17.00 -4.09
C PHE A 30 28.01 -18.38 -4.33
N LYS A 31 28.69 -19.29 -5.04
CA LYS A 31 28.21 -20.64 -5.38
C LYS A 31 26.82 -20.64 -6.03
N VAL A 32 26.57 -19.69 -6.91
CA VAL A 32 25.31 -19.54 -7.65
C VAL A 32 25.55 -19.71 -9.15
N SER A 33 24.47 -19.90 -9.92
CA SER A 33 24.59 -20.01 -11.37
C SER A 33 24.92 -18.66 -12.01
N LEU A 34 25.70 -18.68 -13.10
CA LEU A 34 26.02 -17.49 -13.90
C LEU A 34 24.74 -16.77 -14.36
N SER A 35 23.76 -17.53 -14.86
CA SER A 35 22.50 -16.98 -15.35
C SER A 35 21.70 -16.26 -14.25
N PHE A 36 21.83 -16.70 -13.00
CA PHE A 36 21.21 -16.01 -11.87
C PHE A 36 21.88 -14.65 -11.62
N VAL A 37 23.21 -14.59 -11.58
CA VAL A 37 23.98 -13.35 -11.41
C VAL A 37 23.71 -12.37 -12.54
N GLN A 38 23.72 -12.84 -13.80
CA GLN A 38 23.41 -12.01 -14.96
C GLN A 38 21.99 -11.44 -14.91
N ARG A 39 20.99 -12.25 -14.57
CA ARG A 39 19.60 -11.78 -14.42
C ARG A 39 19.46 -10.77 -13.29
N LEU A 40 20.16 -11.00 -12.18
CA LEU A 40 20.14 -10.12 -11.01
C LEU A 40 20.72 -8.75 -11.35
N ILE A 41 21.90 -8.72 -11.97
CA ILE A 41 22.59 -7.48 -12.33
C ILE A 41 21.89 -6.75 -13.47
N LYS A 42 21.37 -7.49 -14.46
CA LYS A 42 20.52 -6.88 -15.51
C LYS A 42 19.31 -6.18 -14.89
N LYS A 43 18.59 -6.86 -13.99
CA LYS A 43 17.46 -6.27 -13.28
C LYS A 43 17.88 -5.04 -12.46
N PHE A 44 19.05 -5.08 -11.83
CA PHE A 44 19.60 -3.95 -11.08
C PHE A 44 19.91 -2.75 -11.98
N ASN A 45 20.58 -2.97 -13.11
CA ASN A 45 20.94 -1.92 -14.08
C ASN A 45 19.69 -1.33 -14.76
N ASP A 46 18.71 -2.16 -15.14
CA ASP A 46 17.47 -1.71 -15.79
C ASP A 46 16.60 -0.84 -14.86
N THR A 47 16.81 -0.95 -13.54
CA THR A 47 16.00 -0.27 -12.53
C THR A 47 16.58 1.09 -12.11
N THR A 48 17.88 1.36 -12.33
CA THR A 48 18.60 2.59 -11.93
C THR A 48 18.11 3.18 -10.59
N SER A 49 17.84 2.32 -9.62
CA SER A 49 17.43 2.69 -8.27
C SER A 49 17.85 1.55 -7.36
N ILE A 50 18.73 1.88 -6.41
CA ILE A 50 19.30 0.97 -5.41
C ILE A 50 18.25 0.59 -4.36
N GLU A 51 17.06 1.21 -4.42
CA GLU A 51 15.96 0.86 -3.56
C GLU A 51 15.30 -0.43 -4.05
N PRO A 52 15.11 -1.44 -3.18
CA PRO A 52 14.31 -2.60 -3.54
C PRO A 52 12.94 -2.11 -3.99
N LEU A 53 12.54 -2.40 -5.25
CA LEU A 53 11.14 -2.20 -5.66
C LEU A 53 10.27 -2.87 -4.60
N PRO A 54 9.28 -2.18 -4.03
CA PRO A 54 8.41 -2.76 -3.02
C PRO A 54 7.79 -4.03 -3.59
N ILE A 55 8.26 -5.18 -3.12
CA ILE A 55 7.68 -6.49 -3.39
C ILE A 55 6.43 -6.55 -2.50
N GLY A 56 5.39 -5.84 -2.89
CA GLY A 56 4.18 -5.75 -2.08
C GLY A 56 3.39 -4.49 -2.34
N GLY A 57 2.39 -4.62 -3.21
CA GLY A 57 1.42 -3.57 -3.47
C GLY A 57 0.94 -3.74 -4.89
N GLY A 58 -0.31 -4.18 -5.04
CA GLY A 58 -0.99 -4.06 -6.33
C GLY A 58 -1.00 -2.61 -6.82
N PRO A 59 -1.65 -2.33 -7.96
CA PRO A 59 -1.72 -0.97 -8.51
C PRO A 59 -2.02 0.06 -7.41
N GLN A 60 -1.27 1.17 -7.41
CA GLN A 60 -1.43 2.26 -6.46
C GLN A 60 -2.93 2.60 -6.38
N PRO A 61 -3.54 2.65 -5.18
CA PRO A 61 -4.96 2.90 -5.07
C PRO A 61 -5.26 4.23 -5.74
N GLN A 62 -6.06 4.21 -6.80
CA GLN A 62 -6.44 5.41 -7.56
C GLN A 62 -7.04 6.51 -6.66
N LEU A 63 -7.59 6.13 -5.49
CA LEU A 63 -8.09 7.04 -4.46
C LEU A 63 -7.01 7.83 -3.71
N ASP A 64 -5.76 7.37 -3.65
CA ASP A 64 -4.72 8.09 -2.91
C ASP A 64 -4.44 9.47 -3.54
N SER A 65 -4.66 9.63 -4.85
CA SER A 65 -4.61 10.94 -5.55
C SER A 65 -5.77 11.88 -5.20
N TYR A 66 -6.87 11.36 -4.66
CA TYR A 66 -8.06 12.13 -4.26
C TYR A 66 -8.20 12.25 -2.74
N TYR A 67 -7.12 11.97 -2.00
CA TYR A 67 -7.11 11.95 -0.54
C TYR A 67 -7.57 13.27 0.08
N GLU A 68 -7.07 14.41 -0.39
CA GLU A 68 -7.42 15.74 0.11
C GLU A 68 -8.90 16.09 -0.12
N LEU A 69 -9.44 15.66 -1.27
CA LEU A 69 -10.83 15.87 -1.64
C LEU A 69 -11.76 15.01 -0.76
N ILE A 70 -11.38 13.76 -0.51
CA ILE A 70 -12.12 12.86 0.41
C ILE A 70 -12.08 13.42 1.85
N LEU A 71 -10.93 13.93 2.29
CA LEU A 71 -10.77 14.58 3.59
C LEU A 71 -11.73 15.76 3.75
N LYS A 72 -11.77 16.65 2.75
CA LYS A 72 -12.65 17.82 2.77
C LYS A 72 -14.12 17.42 2.92
N TYR A 73 -14.58 16.38 2.23
CA TYR A 73 -15.97 15.90 2.40
C TYR A 73 -16.23 15.28 3.77
N LEU A 74 -15.25 14.57 4.34
CA LEU A 74 -15.38 13.99 5.68
C LEU A 74 -15.44 15.09 6.76
N GLU A 75 -14.73 16.20 6.56
CA GLU A 75 -14.77 17.38 7.44
C GLU A 75 -16.07 18.15 7.29
N GLU A 76 -16.52 18.40 6.05
CA GLU A 76 -17.76 19.14 5.78
C GLU A 76 -19.01 18.35 6.18
N CYS A 77 -19.01 17.01 6.04
CA CYS A 77 -20.20 16.17 6.23
C CYS A 77 -19.86 14.75 6.77
N ASN A 78 -19.57 14.65 8.07
CA ASN A 78 -19.31 13.36 8.77
C ASN A 78 -20.53 12.42 8.87
N ASP A 79 -21.72 12.83 8.40
CA ASP A 79 -22.94 12.01 8.40
C ASP A 79 -23.20 11.27 7.08
N LEU A 80 -22.38 11.50 6.04
CA LEU A 80 -22.58 10.85 4.75
C LEU A 80 -22.33 9.35 4.86
N THR A 81 -23.23 8.57 4.27
CA THR A 81 -23.03 7.14 4.08
C THR A 81 -21.92 6.88 3.07
N LEU A 82 -21.28 5.70 3.14
CA LEU A 82 -20.19 5.34 2.22
C LEU A 82 -20.63 5.40 0.75
N GLU A 83 -21.89 5.07 0.47
CA GLU A 83 -22.47 5.11 -0.88
C GLU A 83 -22.60 6.55 -1.40
N GLN A 84 -23.10 7.47 -0.57
CA GLN A 84 -23.17 8.89 -0.92
C GLN A 84 -21.78 9.50 -1.14
N LEU A 85 -20.78 9.06 -0.36
CA LEU A 85 -19.41 9.50 -0.53
C LEU A 85 -18.81 9.00 -1.86
N CYS A 86 -19.12 7.76 -2.26
CA CYS A 86 -18.73 7.23 -3.57
C CYS A 86 -19.40 8.00 -4.72
N GLN A 87 -20.72 8.26 -4.63
CA GLN A 87 -21.47 9.00 -5.64
C GLN A 87 -20.96 10.43 -5.82
N ARG A 88 -20.66 11.12 -4.71
CA ARG A 88 -20.14 12.49 -4.74
C ARG A 88 -18.74 12.55 -5.34
N LEU A 89 -17.89 11.58 -4.99
CA LEU A 89 -16.57 11.47 -5.59
C LEU A 89 -16.65 11.15 -7.08
N GLU A 90 -17.55 10.26 -7.50
CA GLU A 90 -17.79 9.96 -8.92
C GLU A 90 -18.30 11.21 -9.68
N ALA A 91 -19.17 12.02 -9.07
CA ALA A 91 -19.67 13.24 -9.68
C ALA A 91 -18.58 14.29 -9.93
N GLU A 92 -17.66 14.49 -8.98
CA GLU A 92 -16.61 15.52 -9.09
C GLU A 92 -15.34 15.03 -9.82
N THR A 93 -15.00 13.74 -9.71
CA THR A 93 -13.75 13.20 -10.27
C THR A 93 -13.95 12.32 -11.50
N GLN A 94 -15.19 11.95 -11.85
CA GLN A 94 -15.55 10.96 -12.86
C GLN A 94 -14.92 9.58 -12.62
N VAL A 95 -14.36 9.33 -11.43
CA VAL A 95 -13.78 8.04 -11.05
C VAL A 95 -14.83 7.22 -10.33
N LYS A 96 -15.19 6.10 -10.95
CA LYS A 96 -16.13 5.14 -10.36
C LYS A 96 -15.45 4.32 -9.26
N VAL A 97 -15.85 4.57 -8.02
CA VAL A 97 -15.32 3.86 -6.86
C VAL A 97 -16.42 3.00 -6.24
N SER A 98 -16.10 1.73 -5.99
CA SER A 98 -17.01 0.84 -5.27
C SER A 98 -16.94 1.06 -3.76
N VAL A 99 -18.06 0.85 -3.07
CA VAL A 99 -18.16 0.96 -1.60
C VAL A 99 -17.07 0.16 -0.86
N PRO A 100 -16.71 -1.09 -1.26
CA PRO A 100 -15.60 -1.82 -0.64
C PRO A 100 -14.23 -1.16 -0.81
N THR A 101 -13.98 -0.51 -1.95
CA THR A 101 -12.74 0.23 -2.21
C THR A 101 -12.66 1.47 -1.32
N MET A 102 -13.76 2.20 -1.19
CA MET A 102 -13.86 3.33 -0.25
C MET A 102 -13.67 2.86 1.20
N CYS A 103 -14.29 1.74 1.59
CA CYS A 103 -14.13 1.17 2.94
C CYS A 103 -12.67 0.78 3.24
N ARG A 104 -11.97 0.13 2.30
CA ARG A 104 -10.55 -0.19 2.44
C ARG A 104 -9.68 1.05 2.54
N PHE A 105 -9.97 2.08 1.74
CA PHE A 105 -9.28 3.36 1.77
C PHE A 105 -9.42 4.05 3.13
N LEU A 106 -10.66 4.16 3.64
CA LEU A 106 -10.90 4.77 4.95
C LEU A 106 -10.22 4.01 6.09
N LYS A 107 -10.22 2.66 6.03
CA LYS A 107 -9.49 1.82 7.00
C LYS A 107 -7.97 1.99 6.92
N LYS A 108 -7.40 2.07 5.72
CA LYS A 108 -5.97 2.31 5.49
C LYS A 108 -5.51 3.62 6.13
N HIS A 109 -6.32 4.66 5.96
CA HIS A 109 -6.05 6.01 6.49
C HIS A 109 -6.58 6.24 7.91
N LYS A 110 -7.05 5.17 8.59
CA LYS A 110 -7.54 5.20 9.98
C LYS A 110 -8.64 6.24 10.24
N PHE A 111 -9.45 6.56 9.24
CA PHE A 111 -10.61 7.43 9.45
C PHE A 111 -11.64 6.71 10.32
N THR A 112 -11.95 7.32 11.45
CA THR A 112 -12.99 6.83 12.36
C THR A 112 -14.19 7.74 12.27
N ARG A 113 -15.38 7.16 12.10
CA ARG A 113 -16.64 7.92 12.17
C ARG A 113 -16.75 8.49 13.58
N LYS A 114 -16.91 9.80 13.70
CA LYS A 114 -17.20 10.41 15.01
C LYS A 114 -18.57 9.92 15.44
N LYS A 115 -18.63 9.17 16.55
CA LYS A 115 -19.89 8.66 17.08
C LYS A 115 -20.72 9.83 17.60
N LYS A 116 -21.82 10.19 16.91
CA LYS A 116 -22.85 11.06 17.50
C LYS A 116 -23.48 10.28 18.66
N GLN A 117 -23.28 10.75 19.89
CA GLN A 117 -24.08 10.28 21.02
C GLN A 117 -25.50 10.81 20.85
N LEU A 118 -26.35 10.09 20.12
CA LEU A 118 -27.78 10.24 20.28
C LEU A 118 -28.16 9.46 21.54
N MET A 119 -28.08 10.12 22.69
CA MET A 119 -28.63 9.59 23.93
C MET A 119 -30.16 9.57 23.76
N LEU A 120 -30.73 8.37 23.67
CA LEU A 120 -32.13 8.16 24.04
C LEU A 120 -32.19 8.26 25.57
N PRO A 121 -33.11 9.05 26.17
CA PRO A 121 -33.32 8.97 27.62
C PRO A 121 -33.69 7.52 27.96
N LYS A 122 -32.94 6.91 28.87
CA LYS A 122 -33.27 5.57 29.38
C LYS A 122 -34.65 5.65 30.05
N PRO A 123 -35.60 4.76 29.74
CA PRO A 123 -36.84 4.71 30.50
C PRO A 123 -36.50 4.38 31.96
N THR A 124 -36.76 5.33 32.86
CA THR A 124 -36.69 5.11 34.30
C THR A 124 -37.78 4.14 34.69
N HIS A 125 -37.41 2.92 35.04
CA HIS A 125 -38.34 1.95 35.60
C HIS A 125 -38.75 2.44 37.01
N THR A 126 -39.94 3.02 37.11
CA THR A 126 -40.64 3.24 38.37
C THR A 126 -40.89 1.88 39.03
N LYS A 127 -40.38 1.70 40.25
CA LYS A 127 -40.91 0.70 41.18
C LYS A 127 -41.76 1.45 42.20
N SER A 128 -43.07 1.27 42.11
CA SER A 128 -44.02 1.56 43.19
C SER A 128 -43.80 0.56 44.32
N ASN A 129 -43.93 1.06 45.55
CA ASN A 129 -44.14 0.28 46.76
C ASN A 129 -45.53 -0.36 46.76
#